data_AF-W4CLV0-F1
#
_entry.id   AF-W4CLV0-F1
#
_cell.length_a   1.000
_cell.length_b   1.000
_cell.length_c   1.000
_cell.angle_alpha   90.00
_cell.angle_beta   90.00
_cell.angle_gamma   90.00
#
_symmetry.space_group_name_H-M   'P 1'
#
loop_
_entity.id
_entity.type
_entity.pdbx_description
1 polymer ?
#
loop_
_entity_poly.entity_id
_entity_poly.type
_entity_poly.pdbx_seq_one_letter_code
_entity_poly.pdbx_strand_id
1 'polypeptide(L)'
;MIRRYRSTIILLALNVLCIFAVDISTIKYRVGKGTSGNGNPGIVVLILSLILFAIFLIHLVVKSIEYLRKLPPTITTMVIPSLAIVTLVLMIFGELNTISALEQNLNGFTNDKDSVVFRFGWINQYTNTLFYNGYILMFGISIAMLLSCLFVRMQSKPLHRQ
;
A
#
# COMPACT_ATOMS: atom_id res chain seq x y z
N MET A 1 -15.75 0.04 -23.25
CA MET A 1 -14.81 0.67 -22.30
C MET A 1 -14.35 -0.30 -21.20
N ILE A 2 -15.27 -0.99 -20.50
CA ILE A 2 -14.97 -1.92 -19.38
C ILE A 2 -13.96 -3.02 -19.75
N ARG A 3 -14.06 -3.65 -20.93
CA ARG A 3 -13.18 -4.76 -21.35
C ARG A 3 -11.68 -4.44 -21.31
N ARG A 4 -11.30 -3.17 -21.52
CA ARG A 4 -9.90 -2.71 -21.57
C ARG A 4 -9.23 -2.62 -20.20
N TYR A 5 -10.02 -2.42 -19.14
CA TYR A 5 -9.52 -2.23 -17.77
C TYR A 5 -9.90 -3.39 -16.83
N ARG A 6 -10.48 -4.47 -17.36
CA ARG A 6 -10.86 -5.66 -16.58
C ARG A 6 -9.71 -6.22 -15.76
N SER A 7 -8.52 -6.33 -16.35
CA SER A 7 -7.34 -6.83 -15.64
C SER A 7 -6.95 -5.94 -14.47
N THR A 8 -7.00 -4.61 -14.63
CA THR A 8 -6.71 -3.67 -13.54
C THR A 8 -7.73 -3.79 -12.41
N ILE A 9 -9.02 -3.94 -12.74
CA ILE A 9 -10.09 -4.12 -11.75
C ILE A 9 -9.94 -5.46 -11.01
N ILE A 10 -9.61 -6.54 -11.73
CA ILE A 10 -9.37 -7.87 -11.13
C ILE A 10 -8.16 -7.80 -10.19
N LEU A 11 -7.05 -7.20 -10.63
CA LEU A 11 -5.86 -7.04 -9.79
C LEU A 11 -6.15 -6.18 -8.55
N LEU A 12 -6.93 -5.11 -8.68
CA LEU A 12 -7.37 -4.31 -7.54
C LEU A 12 -8.22 -5.13 -6.56
N ALA A 13 -9.21 -5.87 -7.06
CA ALA A 13 -10.05 -6.73 -6.24
C ALA A 13 -9.23 -7.80 -5.51
N LEU A 14 -8.26 -8.42 -6.18
CA LEU A 14 -7.34 -9.38 -5.55
C LEU A 14 -6.49 -8.71 -4.47
N ASN A 15 -6.01 -7.48 -4.68
CA ASN A 15 -5.26 -6.75 -3.64
C ASN A 15 -6.12 -6.40 -2.43
N VAL A 16 -7.40 -6.07 -2.64
CA VAL A 16 -8.37 -5.90 -1.56
C VAL A 16 -8.58 -7.21 -0.80
N LEU A 17 -8.71 -8.35 -1.49
CA LEU A 17 -8.78 -9.66 -0.84
C LEU A 17 -7.50 -10.00 -0.06
N CYS A 18 -6.33 -9.63 -0.58
CA CYS A 18 -5.05 -9.78 0.11
C CYS A 18 -5.00 -8.98 1.43
N ILE A 19 -5.59 -7.78 1.51
CA ILE A 19 -5.69 -7.03 2.77
C ILE A 19 -6.42 -7.86 3.83
N PHE A 20 -7.58 -8.44 3.47
CA PHE A 20 -8.32 -9.30 4.40
C PHE A 20 -7.57 -10.59 4.73
N ALA A 21 -6.89 -11.19 3.77
CA ALA A 21 -6.09 -12.39 3.99
C ALA A 21 -4.92 -12.11 4.97
N VAL A 22 -4.25 -10.96 4.84
CA VAL A 22 -3.22 -10.52 5.78
C VAL A 22 -3.83 -10.26 7.16
N ASP A 23 -4.95 -9.53 7.28
CA ASP A 23 -5.57 -9.28 8.60
C ASP A 23 -6.00 -10.57 9.31
N ILE A 24 -6.63 -11.50 8.60
CA ILE A 24 -7.08 -12.79 9.17
C ILE A 24 -5.90 -13.68 9.58
N SER A 25 -4.79 -13.63 8.83
CA SER A 25 -3.58 -14.41 9.14
C SER A 25 -2.65 -13.74 10.15
N THR A 26 -2.92 -12.49 10.53
CA THR A 26 -2.18 -11.76 11.55
C THR A 26 -2.74 -12.07 12.93
N ILE A 27 -1.87 -12.47 13.85
CA ILE A 27 -2.27 -12.78 15.21
C ILE A 27 -2.49 -11.48 15.97
N LYS A 28 -3.69 -11.29 16.53
CA LYS A 28 -4.02 -10.11 17.35
C LYS A 28 -3.62 -10.41 18.80
N TYR A 29 -2.67 -9.64 19.32
CA TYR A 29 -2.24 -9.78 20.71
C TYR A 29 -3.40 -9.51 21.67
N ARG A 30 -3.55 -10.36 22.69
CA ARG A 30 -4.48 -10.16 23.82
C ARG A 30 -3.73 -10.40 25.12
N VAL A 31 -3.80 -9.44 26.03
CA VAL A 31 -3.19 -9.50 27.36
C VAL A 31 -3.59 -10.81 28.05
N GLY A 32 -2.61 -11.59 28.51
CA GLY A 32 -2.82 -12.88 29.18
C GLY A 32 -3.10 -14.09 28.27
N LYS A 33 -3.16 -13.92 26.94
CA LYS A 33 -3.29 -15.02 25.96
C LYS A 33 -2.19 -14.96 24.91
N GLY A 34 -0.93 -15.00 25.34
CA GLY A 34 0.20 -15.14 24.43
C GLY A 34 0.14 -16.47 23.71
N THR A 35 0.05 -16.45 22.38
CA THR A 35 0.22 -17.65 21.58
C THR A 35 1.69 -18.07 21.62
N SER A 36 1.91 -19.36 21.89
CA SER A 36 3.19 -20.06 21.72
C SER A 36 3.91 -19.56 20.47
N GLY A 37 5.22 -19.31 20.56
CA GLY A 37 6.08 -18.79 19.49
C GLY A 37 6.27 -19.76 18.33
N ASN A 38 5.19 -20.28 17.76
CA ASN A 38 5.15 -21.27 16.70
C ASN A 38 5.41 -20.67 15.30
N GLY A 39 6.07 -19.51 15.24
CA GLY A 39 6.41 -18.77 14.02
C GLY A 39 5.35 -17.76 13.57
N ASN A 40 5.52 -17.24 12.35
CA ASN A 40 4.62 -16.26 11.72
C ASN A 40 4.01 -16.86 10.44
N PRO A 41 2.97 -17.70 10.53
CA PRO A 41 2.38 -18.31 9.33
C PRO A 41 1.78 -17.26 8.36
N GLY A 42 1.36 -16.10 8.88
CA GLY A 42 0.89 -14.97 8.07
C GLY A 42 1.97 -14.36 7.17
N ILE A 43 3.26 -14.63 7.40
CA ILE A 43 4.35 -14.09 6.57
C ILE A 43 4.26 -14.56 5.12
N VAL A 44 3.81 -15.79 4.87
CA VAL A 44 3.66 -16.33 3.51
C VAL A 44 2.58 -15.55 2.77
N VAL A 45 1.45 -15.30 3.45
CA VAL A 45 0.33 -14.50 2.92
C VAL A 45 0.78 -13.06 2.65
N LEU A 46 1.56 -12.47 3.57
CA LEU A 46 2.13 -11.13 3.41
C LEU A 46 3.05 -11.05 2.18
N ILE A 47 4.01 -11.96 2.05
CA ILE A 47 4.96 -11.96 0.91
C ILE A 47 4.20 -12.09 -0.42
N LEU A 48 3.25 -13.02 -0.51
CA LEU A 48 2.44 -13.18 -1.72
C LEU A 48 1.61 -11.92 -2.03
N SER A 49 1.08 -11.27 -0.99
CA SER A 49 0.33 -10.02 -1.13
C SER A 49 1.21 -8.89 -1.64
N LEU A 50 2.45 -8.76 -1.13
CA LEU A 50 3.40 -7.74 -1.60
C LEU A 50 3.84 -7.98 -3.05
N ILE A 51 4.04 -9.23 -3.46
CA ILE A 51 4.34 -9.56 -4.86
C ILE A 51 3.18 -9.16 -5.76
N LEU A 52 1.94 -9.52 -5.38
CA LEU A 52 0.75 -9.18 -6.16
C LEU A 52 0.50 -7.66 -6.20
N PHE A 53 0.80 -6.97 -5.10
CA PHE A 53 0.76 -5.53 -5.02
C PHE A 53 1.74 -4.87 -5.98
N ALA A 54 2.99 -5.31 -6.02
CA ALA A 54 3.98 -4.81 -6.96
C ALA A 54 3.55 -5.00 -8.43
N ILE A 55 3.04 -6.20 -8.77
CA ILE A 55 2.48 -6.49 -10.10
C ILE A 55 1.34 -5.53 -10.43
N PHE A 56 0.42 -5.32 -9.48
CA PHE A 56 -0.70 -4.40 -9.65
C PHE A 56 -0.24 -2.96 -9.88
N LEU A 57 0.70 -2.44 -9.09
CA LEU A 57 1.20 -1.07 -9.23
C LEU A 57 1.87 -0.85 -10.59
N ILE A 58 2.72 -1.79 -11.04
CA ILE A 58 3.36 -1.71 -12.36
C ILE A 58 2.30 -1.68 -13.46
N HIS A 59 1.32 -2.59 -13.40
CA HIS A 59 0.23 -2.66 -14.37
C HIS A 59 -0.64 -1.39 -14.35
N LEU A 60 -0.92 -0.85 -13.17
CA LEU A 60 -1.67 0.38 -12.97
C LEU A 60 -0.94 1.56 -13.61
N VAL A 61 0.37 1.70 -13.41
CA VAL A 61 1.15 2.80 -14.02
C VAL A 61 1.06 2.76 -15.54
N VAL A 62 1.29 1.58 -16.15
CA VAL A 62 1.25 1.41 -17.61
C VAL A 62 -0.12 1.77 -18.17
N LYS A 63 -1.19 1.25 -17.56
CA LYS A 63 -2.56 1.51 -18.03
C LYS A 63 -3.03 2.93 -17.77
N SER A 64 -2.56 3.54 -16.69
CA SER A 64 -2.86 4.93 -16.36
C SER A 64 -2.19 5.88 -17.34
N ILE A 65 -0.94 5.64 -17.75
CA ILE A 65 -0.29 6.44 -18.80
C ILE A 65 -1.09 6.42 -20.11
N GLU A 66 -1.52 5.23 -20.57
CA GLU A 66 -2.35 5.10 -21.78
C GLU A 66 -3.67 5.90 -21.68
N TYR A 67 -4.28 5.92 -20.50
CA TYR A 67 -5.54 6.62 -20.25
C TYR A 67 -5.34 8.14 -20.15
N LEU A 68 -4.37 8.58 -19.34
CA LEU A 68 -4.08 9.98 -19.07
C LEU A 68 -3.70 10.74 -20.34
N ARG A 69 -3.00 10.12 -21.31
CA ARG A 69 -2.70 10.75 -22.61
C ARG A 69 -3.92 11.21 -23.40
N LYS A 70 -5.11 10.66 -23.11
CA LYS A 70 -6.37 11.01 -23.78
C LYS A 70 -7.16 12.08 -23.03
N LEU A 71 -6.70 12.46 -21.85
CA LEU A 71 -7.36 13.46 -21.02
C LEU A 71 -6.83 14.86 -21.33
N PRO A 72 -7.65 15.90 -21.08
CA PRO A 72 -7.19 17.29 -21.14
C PRO A 72 -5.95 17.54 -20.26
N PRO A 73 -5.01 18.40 -20.70
CA PRO A 73 -3.81 18.74 -19.94
C PRO A 73 -4.09 19.21 -18.52
N THR A 74 -5.16 20.00 -18.30
CA THR A 74 -5.54 20.48 -16.97
C THR A 74 -5.84 19.35 -16.00
N ILE A 75 -6.49 18.27 -16.47
CA ILE A 75 -6.80 17.12 -15.63
C ILE A 75 -5.54 16.36 -15.25
N THR A 76 -4.62 16.16 -16.21
CA THR A 76 -3.40 15.37 -15.99
C THR A 76 -2.30 16.12 -15.24
N THR A 77 -2.30 17.45 -15.29
CA THR A 77 -1.27 18.31 -14.66
C THR A 77 -1.68 18.91 -13.33
N MET A 78 -2.98 19.10 -13.08
CA MET A 78 -3.49 19.74 -11.88
C MET A 78 -4.39 18.81 -11.08
N VAL A 79 -5.53 18.40 -11.65
CA VAL A 79 -6.59 17.71 -10.89
C VAL A 79 -6.13 16.37 -10.31
N ILE A 80 -5.64 15.46 -11.16
CA ILE A 80 -5.24 14.11 -10.73
C ILE A 80 -4.04 14.17 -9.78
N PRO A 81 -2.96 14.93 -10.08
CA PRO A 81 -1.85 15.06 -9.14
C PRO A 81 -2.26 15.65 -7.77
N SER A 82 -3.10 16.69 -7.75
CA SER A 82 -3.57 17.27 -6.48
C SER A 82 -4.37 16.27 -5.66
N LEU A 83 -5.29 15.53 -6.28
CA LEU A 83 -6.07 14.50 -5.58
C LEU A 83 -5.18 13.37 -5.06
N ALA A 84 -4.18 12.94 -5.86
CA ALA A 84 -3.24 11.91 -5.45
C ALA A 84 -2.35 12.37 -4.28
N ILE A 85 -1.91 13.63 -4.26
CA ILE A 85 -1.15 14.20 -3.12
C ILE A 85 -2.01 14.24 -1.86
N VAL A 86 -3.24 14.75 -1.95
CA VAL A 86 -4.15 14.79 -0.79
C VAL A 86 -4.40 13.38 -0.25
N THR A 87 -4.71 12.44 -1.14
CA THR A 87 -4.93 11.04 -0.76
C THR A 87 -3.69 10.44 -0.11
N LEU A 88 -2.50 10.66 -0.69
CA LEU A 88 -1.24 10.18 -0.15
C LEU A 88 -0.98 10.68 1.27
N VAL A 89 -1.20 11.98 1.52
CA VAL A 89 -1.04 12.57 2.85
C VAL A 89 -2.02 11.94 3.84
N LEU A 90 -3.29 11.78 3.46
CA LEU A 90 -4.29 11.13 4.30
C LEU A 90 -3.92 9.67 4.64
N MET A 91 -3.36 8.93 3.68
CA MET A 91 -2.93 7.54 3.91
C MET A 91 -1.72 7.47 4.84
N ILE A 92 -0.78 8.42 4.76
CA ILE A 92 0.34 8.51 5.71
C ILE A 92 -0.20 8.72 7.13
N PHE A 93 -1.13 9.65 7.33
CA PHE A 93 -1.73 9.88 8.66
C PHE A 93 -2.49 8.65 9.16
N GLY A 94 -3.24 7.96 8.28
CA GLY A 94 -3.94 6.73 8.63
C GLY A 94 -2.99 5.60 9.07
N GLU A 95 -1.87 5.45 8.37
CA GLU A 95 -0.85 4.46 8.71
C GLU A 95 -0.15 4.81 10.03
N LEU A 96 0.21 6.07 10.25
CA LEU A 96 0.80 6.53 11.52
C LEU A 96 -0.13 6.26 12.71
N ASN A 97 -1.43 6.51 12.56
CA ASN A 97 -2.41 6.18 13.60
C ASN A 97 -2.50 4.68 13.86
N THR A 98 -2.36 3.85 12.82
CA THR A 98 -2.34 2.38 12.94
C THR A 98 -1.10 1.90 13.68
N ILE A 99 0.07 2.48 13.37
CA ILE A 99 1.33 2.23 14.06
C ILE A 99 1.19 2.61 15.54
N SER A 100 0.73 3.81 15.87
CA SER A 100 0.57 4.27 17.25
C SER A 100 -0.44 3.41 18.04
N ALA A 101 -1.55 3.01 17.43
CA ALA A 101 -2.51 2.11 18.07
C ALA A 101 -1.89 0.73 18.33
N LEU A 102 -1.08 0.20 17.41
CA LEU A 102 -0.41 -1.07 17.62
C LEU A 102 0.69 -0.97 18.69
N GLU A 103 1.45 0.11 18.71
CA GLU A 103 2.47 0.41 19.72
C GLU A 103 1.88 0.36 21.14
N GLN A 104 0.74 1.04 21.34
CA GLN A 104 0.02 1.02 22.61
C GLN A 104 -0.45 -0.40 22.99
N ASN A 105 -0.92 -1.17 22.01
CA ASN A 105 -1.37 -2.55 22.24
C ASN A 105 -0.22 -3.53 22.56
N LEU A 106 0.98 -3.26 22.03
CA LEU A 106 2.17 -4.10 22.23
C LEU A 106 3.05 -3.61 23.38
N ASN A 107 2.70 -2.50 24.02
CA ASN A 107 3.49 -1.82 25.05
C ASN A 107 4.90 -1.42 24.55
N GLY A 108 4.95 -0.85 23.34
CA GLY A 108 6.18 -0.49 22.63
C GLY A 108 6.53 -1.47 21.50
N PHE A 109 7.69 -1.27 20.86
CA PHE A 109 8.21 -2.10 19.77
C PHE A 109 9.54 -2.79 20.15
N THR A 110 10.36 -3.15 19.16
CA THR A 110 11.56 -3.99 19.32
C THR A 110 12.65 -3.38 20.20
N ASN A 111 12.56 -2.08 20.51
CA ASN A 111 13.55 -1.37 21.32
C ASN A 111 13.12 -1.21 22.78
N ASP A 112 11.87 -1.53 23.11
CA ASP A 112 11.28 -1.31 24.43
C ASP A 112 11.26 -2.61 25.21
N LYS A 113 11.99 -2.66 26.34
CA LYS A 113 12.14 -3.89 27.14
C LYS A 113 10.81 -4.48 27.60
N ASP A 114 9.80 -3.63 27.76
CA ASP A 114 8.46 -3.99 28.22
C ASP A 114 7.52 -4.35 27.07
N SER A 115 8.00 -4.30 25.82
CA SER A 115 7.23 -4.67 24.64
C SER A 115 7.09 -6.18 24.47
N VAL A 116 5.90 -6.59 24.04
CA VAL A 116 5.61 -7.96 23.59
C VAL A 116 6.57 -8.40 22.46
N VAL A 117 7.05 -7.45 21.65
CA VAL A 117 7.91 -7.71 20.49
C VAL A 117 9.38 -7.36 20.74
N PHE A 118 9.81 -7.06 21.98
CA PHE A 118 11.19 -6.63 22.30
C PHE A 118 12.29 -7.55 21.76
N ARG A 119 12.04 -8.87 21.75
CA ARG A 119 13.00 -9.88 21.26
C ARG A 119 12.71 -10.38 19.86
N PHE A 120 11.62 -9.90 19.26
CA PHE A 120 11.22 -10.26 17.92
C PHE A 120 11.66 -9.15 16.96
N GLY A 121 11.93 -9.49 15.70
CA GLY A 121 12.17 -8.47 14.68
C GLY A 121 10.91 -7.67 14.36
N TRP A 122 11.07 -6.59 13.58
CA TRP A 122 9.96 -5.77 13.09
C TRP A 122 8.90 -6.58 12.32
N ILE A 123 9.34 -7.62 11.61
CA ILE A 123 8.46 -8.57 10.92
C ILE A 123 8.18 -9.73 11.88
N ASN A 124 7.00 -9.70 12.50
CA ASN A 124 6.55 -10.76 13.40
C ASN A 124 5.03 -10.97 13.26
N GLN A 125 4.52 -12.00 13.94
CA GLN A 125 3.12 -12.43 13.81
C GLN A 125 2.08 -11.37 14.20
N TYR A 126 2.47 -10.35 14.97
CA TYR A 126 1.60 -9.28 15.44
C TYR A 126 1.65 -8.02 14.55
N THR A 127 2.64 -7.90 13.67
CA THR A 127 2.92 -6.67 12.92
C THR A 127 2.67 -6.77 11.41
N ASN A 128 2.29 -7.94 10.89
CA ASN A 128 2.07 -8.15 9.45
C ASN A 128 1.11 -7.12 8.81
N THR A 129 0.05 -6.70 9.53
CA THR A 129 -0.91 -5.69 9.06
C THR A 129 -0.31 -4.29 8.89
N LEU A 130 0.82 -3.97 9.54
CA LEU A 130 1.54 -2.71 9.28
C LEU A 130 2.19 -2.72 7.88
N PHE A 131 2.58 -3.90 7.39
CA PHE A 131 3.28 -4.01 6.11
C PHE A 131 2.33 -4.10 4.92
N TYR A 132 1.08 -4.53 5.14
CA TYR A 132 0.09 -4.56 4.08
C TYR A 132 -1.34 -4.39 4.61
N ASN A 133 -1.94 -3.25 4.28
CA ASN A 133 -3.30 -2.88 4.64
C ASN A 133 -3.90 -1.88 3.62
N GLY A 134 -5.09 -1.35 3.91
CA GLY A 134 -5.78 -0.40 3.06
C GLY A 134 -5.04 0.93 2.84
N TYR A 135 -4.38 1.46 3.86
CA TYR A 135 -3.58 2.68 3.75
C TYR A 135 -2.38 2.46 2.83
N ILE A 136 -1.66 1.33 2.98
CA ILE A 136 -0.54 0.97 2.11
C ILE A 136 -0.98 0.80 0.64
N LEU A 137 -2.12 0.14 0.39
CA LEU A 137 -2.66 -0.03 -0.96
C LEU A 137 -2.98 1.32 -1.61
N MET A 138 -3.71 2.19 -0.90
CA MET A 138 -4.10 3.51 -1.41
C MET A 138 -2.91 4.47 -1.53
N PHE A 139 -1.92 4.35 -0.65
CA PHE A 139 -0.64 5.05 -0.77
C PHE A 139 0.08 4.66 -2.06
N GLY A 140 0.21 3.37 -2.34
CA GLY A 140 0.83 2.88 -3.58
C GLY A 140 0.07 3.32 -4.84
N ILE A 141 -1.27 3.27 -4.83
CA ILE A 141 -2.10 3.79 -5.93
C ILE A 141 -1.82 5.27 -6.16
N SER A 142 -1.74 6.07 -5.09
CA SER A 142 -1.47 7.50 -5.18
C SER A 142 -0.10 7.78 -5.80
N ILE A 143 0.95 7.06 -5.37
CA ILE A 143 2.29 7.13 -5.98
C ILE A 143 2.25 6.72 -7.46
N ALA A 144 1.60 5.60 -7.79
CA ALA A 144 1.48 5.13 -9.17
C ALA A 144 0.82 6.19 -10.07
N MET A 145 -0.25 6.83 -9.61
CA MET A 145 -0.91 7.90 -10.35
C MET A 145 -0.01 9.13 -10.55
N LEU A 146 0.73 9.54 -9.52
CA LEU A 146 1.71 10.64 -9.63
C LEU A 146 2.80 10.34 -10.64
N LEU A 147 3.35 9.13 -10.61
CA LEU A 147 4.34 8.66 -11.58
C LEU A 147 3.76 8.69 -13.00
N SER A 148 2.55 8.17 -13.20
CA SER A 148 1.91 8.18 -14.51
C SER A 148 1.70 9.61 -15.04
N CYS A 149 1.27 10.55 -14.20
CA CYS A 149 1.15 11.96 -14.57
C CYS A 149 2.51 12.58 -14.94
N LEU A 150 3.57 12.28 -14.17
CA LEU A 150 4.92 12.74 -14.44
C LEU A 150 5.43 12.22 -15.80
N PHE A 151 5.25 10.92 -16.07
CA PHE A 151 5.65 10.30 -17.35
C PHE A 151 4.95 10.94 -18.55
N VAL A 152 3.62 11.15 -18.46
CA VAL A 152 2.86 11.80 -19.53
C VAL A 152 3.37 13.22 -19.76
N ARG A 153 3.64 13.98 -18.69
CA ARG A 153 4.16 15.35 -18.80
C ARG A 153 5.55 15.40 -19.43
N MET A 154 6.46 14.48 -19.08
CA MET A 154 7.80 14.42 -19.65
C MET A 154 7.76 14.18 -21.17
N GLN A 155 6.83 13.35 -21.64
CA GLN A 155 6.66 13.05 -23.06
C GLN A 155 5.90 14.13 -23.85
N SER A 156 5.15 14.98 -23.15
CA SER A 156 4.36 16.06 -23.75
C SER A 156 5.16 17.36 -23.97
N LYS A 157 6.38 17.48 -23.41
CA LYS A 157 7.28 18.60 -23.70
C LYS A 157 7.99 18.32 -25.03
N PRO A 158 7.80 19.14 -26.08
CA PRO A 158 8.60 19.00 -27.29
C PRO A 158 10.06 19.32 -26.99
N LEU A 159 10.94 18.58 -27.66
CA LEU A 159 12.39 18.76 -27.68
C LEU A 159 12.77 20.06 -28.42
N HIS A 160 12.27 21.20 -27.98
CA HIS A 160 12.68 22.53 -28.47
C HIS A 160 13.18 23.36 -27.30
N ARG A 161 14.40 23.01 -26.88
CA ARG A 161 15.39 24.01 -26.48
C ARG A 161 16.49 23.94 -27.54
N GLN A 162 16.35 24.77 -28.57
CA GLN A 162 17.52 25.34 -29.23
C GLN A 162 18.03 26.49 -28.35
#